data_AF-A0A380EGY8-F1
#
_entry.id   AF-A0A380EGY8-F1
#
_cell.length_a   1.000
_cell.length_b   1.000
_cell.length_c   1.000
_cell.angle_alpha   90.00
_cell.angle_beta   90.00
_cell.angle_gamma   90.00
#
_symmetry.space_group_name_H-M   'P 1'
#
loop_
_entity.id
_entity.type
_entity.pdbx_description
1 polymer ?
#
loop_
_entity_poly.entity_id
_entity_poly.type
_entity_poly.pdbx_seq_one_letter_code
_entity_poly.pdbx_strand_id
1 'polypeptide(L)' 'MSVFIDKNTKVMVQGITGSTALFHTKQMLDYGTK' A
#
# COMPACT_ATOMS: atom_id res chain seq x y z
N MET A 1 -2.23 18.07 0.57
CA MET A 1 -2.15 18.11 -0.90
C MET A 1 -0.83 17.47 -1.27
N SER A 2 -0.89 16.35 -1.95
CA SER A 2 0.27 15.57 -2.40
C SER A 2 0.08 15.38 -3.89
N VAL A 3 1.15 15.54 -4.67
CA VAL A 3 1.06 15.78 -6.13
C VAL A 3 0.41 14.62 -6.88
N PHE A 4 0.55 13.38 -6.40
CA PHE A 4 0.07 12.18 -7.09
C PHE A 4 -0.82 11.25 -6.26
N ILE A 5 -0.67 11.22 -4.95
CA ILE A 5 -1.31 10.21 -4.07
C ILE A 5 -1.86 10.92 -2.86
N ASP A 6 -3.08 10.64 -2.44
CA ASP A 6 -3.70 11.19 -1.23
C ASP A 6 -4.34 10.08 -0.38
N LYS A 7 -4.98 10.49 0.73
CA LYS A 7 -5.70 9.58 1.64
C LYS A 7 -6.90 8.86 1.00
N ASN A 8 -7.34 9.28 -0.18
CA ASN A 8 -8.46 8.66 -0.91
C ASN A 8 -7.97 7.73 -2.03
N THR A 9 -6.66 7.63 -2.22
CA THR A 9 -6.08 6.85 -3.31
C THR A 9 -6.22 5.37 -3.01
N LYS A 10 -6.93 4.65 -3.89
CA LYS A 10 -7.08 3.20 -3.82
C LYS A 10 -5.85 2.53 -4.44
N VAL A 11 -5.20 1.66 -3.67
CA VAL A 11 -3.95 0.99 -4.08
C VAL A 11 -4.20 -0.51 -4.25
N MET A 12 -3.62 -1.09 -5.30
CA MET A 12 -3.60 -2.54 -5.53
C MET A 12 -2.15 -3.00 -5.62
N VAL A 13 -1.79 -4.01 -4.83
CA VAL A 13 -0.46 -4.63 -4.89
C VAL A 13 -0.54 -5.92 -5.70
N GLN A 14 0.06 -5.92 -6.89
CA GLN A 14 0.16 -7.11 -7.72
C GLN A 14 1.31 -8.01 -7.23
N GLY A 15 1.07 -9.32 -7.21
CA GLY A 15 2.05 -10.28 -6.65
C GLY A 15 2.14 -10.23 -5.12
N ILE A 16 1.06 -9.86 -4.43
CA ILE A 16 1.00 -9.77 -2.96
C ILE A 16 1.41 -11.06 -2.23
N THR A 17 1.30 -12.22 -2.90
CA THR A 17 1.72 -13.52 -2.37
C THR A 17 3.24 -13.69 -2.28
N GLY A 18 4.04 -12.82 -2.92
CA GLY A 18 5.49 -12.79 -2.78
C GLY A 18 5.92 -12.30 -1.39
N SER A 19 7.01 -12.85 -0.84
CA SER A 19 7.49 -12.54 0.51
C SER A 19 7.77 -11.04 0.73
N THR A 20 8.44 -10.39 -0.23
CA THR A 20 8.76 -8.96 -0.19
C THR A 20 7.50 -8.10 -0.32
N ALA A 21 6.59 -8.44 -1.22
CA ALA A 21 5.34 -7.72 -1.42
C ALA A 21 4.46 -7.79 -0.16
N LEU A 22 4.36 -8.98 0.44
CA LEU A 22 3.63 -9.20 1.70
C LEU A 22 4.22 -8.36 2.85
N PHE A 23 5.55 -8.31 2.97
CA PHE A 23 6.23 -7.53 4.00
C PHE A 23 5.91 -6.04 3.91
N HIS A 24 6.05 -5.44 2.72
CA HIS A 24 5.74 -4.02 2.53
C HIS A 24 4.24 -3.72 2.65
N THR A 25 3.38 -4.61 2.15
CA THR A 25 1.92 -4.41 2.25
C THR A 25 1.46 -4.36 3.70
N LYS A 26 2.03 -5.19 4.60
CA LYS A 26 1.74 -5.12 6.03
C LYS A 26 2.06 -3.74 6.61
N GLN A 27 3.24 -3.20 6.30
CA GLN A 27 3.64 -1.87 6.75
C GLN A 27 2.75 -0.77 6.19
N MET A 28 2.29 -0.89 4.94
CA MET A 28 1.37 0.07 4.32
C MET A 28 0.01 0.10 5.04
N LEU A 29 -0.49 -1.06 5.47
CA LEU A 29 -1.73 -1.16 6.26
C LEU A 29 -1.55 -0.56 7.66
N ASP A 30 -0.43 -0.87 8.34
CA ASP A 30 -0.11 -0.30 9.66
C ASP A 30 0.01 1.23 9.61
N TYR A 31 0.49 1.77 8.49
CA TYR A 31 0.58 3.21 8.24
C TYR A 31 -0.78 3.85 7.91
N GLY A 32 -1.83 3.07 7.69
CA GLY A 32 -3.19 3.55 7.49
C GLY A 32 -3.66 3.60 6.03
N THR A 33 -2.99 2.89 5.12
CA THR A 33 -3.52 2.66 3.76
C THR A 33 -4.80 1.83 3.86
N LYS A 34 -5.90 2.30 3.26
CA LYS A 34 -7.23 1.67 3.30
C LYS A 34 -7.89 1.67 1.93
#